data_AF-A0A7C4Z3K8-F1
#
_entry.id   AF-A0A7C4Z3K8-F1
#
_cell.length_a   1.000
_cell.length_b   1.000
_cell.length_c   1.000
_cell.angle_alpha   90.00
_cell.angle_beta   90.00
_cell.angle_gamma   90.00
#
_symmetry.space_group_name_H-M   'P 1'
#
loop_
_entity.id
_entity.type
_entity.pdbx_description
1 polymer ?
#
loop_
_entity_poly.entity_id
_entity_poly.type
_entity_poly.pdbx_seq_one_letter_code
_entity_poly.pdbx_strand_id
1 'polypeptide(L)'
;MIRATCICGKRVKADPKHAGKTIACPKCGRPVVLPFEETPPAQAEAAGNPFDFSDPLPASPTVVEDAPAHVEPLLEPTKSKEPAQRIGYGGSALALAASFTGTFLGTLLGGLGGLLMGWYWMKADLERMDNAIGANPLAVIFVPVAVLMHVLIILVLMTLAGVLAGTGLGLLGGLWAFYPIRRRYGVSADQSGLPSWLVLFLIVLLAVFGPGLLLGFAVLVQQTFLPIDEAAGVWLP
;
A
#
# COMPACT_ATOMS: atom_id res chain seq x y z
N MET A 1 21.50 -26.28 10.87
CA MET A 1 20.49 -25.33 11.43
C MET A 1 21.05 -24.76 12.72
N ILE A 2 21.09 -23.42 12.86
CA ILE A 2 21.64 -22.75 14.05
C ILE A 2 20.52 -22.47 15.04
N ARG A 3 20.78 -22.70 16.33
CA ARG A 3 19.84 -22.42 17.42
C ARG A 3 20.44 -21.36 18.31
N ALA A 4 19.74 -20.23 18.46
CA ALA A 4 20.12 -19.19 19.40
C ALA A 4 19.00 -18.96 20.41
N THR A 5 19.36 -18.66 21.65
CA THR A 5 18.41 -18.35 22.71
C THR A 5 18.29 -16.84 22.81
N CYS A 6 17.08 -16.32 22.60
CA CYS A 6 16.81 -14.90 22.83
C CYS A 6 16.80 -14.60 24.33
N ILE A 7 17.04 -13.35 24.69
CA ILE A 7 16.95 -12.81 26.05
C ILE A 7 15.55 -13.05 26.67
N CYS A 8 14.52 -13.21 25.83
CA CYS A 8 13.16 -13.57 26.28
C CYS A 8 12.98 -15.06 26.62
N GLY A 9 14.06 -15.86 26.58
CA GLY A 9 14.06 -17.30 26.86
C GLY A 9 13.61 -18.18 25.68
N LYS A 10 13.12 -17.60 24.58
CA LYS A 10 12.67 -18.39 23.42
C LYS A 10 13.82 -18.75 22.50
N ARG A 11 13.87 -20.01 22.09
CA ARG A 11 14.82 -20.53 21.10
C ARG A 11 14.36 -20.14 19.70
N VAL A 12 15.26 -19.53 18.93
CA VAL A 12 15.04 -19.15 17.53
C VAL A 12 15.83 -20.12 16.66
N LYS A 13 15.17 -20.71 15.66
CA LYS A 13 15.79 -21.54 14.63
C LYS A 13 16.03 -20.68 13.40
N ALA A 14 17.26 -20.65 12.91
CA ALA A 14 17.62 -19.92 11.71
C ALA A 14 18.38 -20.81 10.73
N ASP A 15 18.24 -20.49 9.46
CA ASP A 15 19.02 -21.08 8.38
C ASP A 15 20.51 -20.70 8.54
N PRO A 16 21.47 -21.61 8.29
CA PRO A 16 22.89 -21.30 8.33
C PRO A 16 23.30 -20.09 7.45
N LYS A 17 22.53 -19.74 6.41
CA LYS A 17 22.76 -18.50 5.61
C LYS A 17 22.67 -17.19 6.41
N HIS A 18 22.14 -17.26 7.63
CA HIS A 18 22.04 -16.14 8.56
C HIS A 18 23.06 -16.20 9.72
N ALA A 19 24.02 -17.14 9.68
CA ALA A 19 25.11 -17.19 10.66
C ALA A 19 25.83 -15.83 10.73
N GLY A 20 26.11 -15.35 11.95
CA GLY A 20 26.73 -14.04 12.18
C GLY A 20 25.84 -12.82 11.91
N LYS A 21 24.60 -13.00 11.41
CA LYS A 21 23.65 -11.90 11.21
C LYS A 21 22.75 -11.72 12.43
N THR A 22 22.27 -10.49 12.61
CA THR A 22 21.28 -10.16 13.62
C THR A 22 19.88 -10.37 13.05
N ILE A 23 19.06 -11.19 13.71
CA ILE A 23 17.66 -11.44 13.32
C ILE A 23 16.70 -11.02 14.44
N ALA A 24 15.48 -10.63 14.10
CA ALA A 24 14.47 -10.27 15.09
C ALA A 24 13.82 -11.52 15.69
N CYS A 25 13.70 -11.59 17.02
CA CYS A 25 12.99 -12.67 17.68
C CYS A 25 11.49 -12.63 17.35
N PRO A 26 10.86 -13.74 16.89
CA PRO A 26 9.44 -13.74 16.51
C PRO A 26 8.47 -13.56 17.68
N LYS A 27 8.94 -13.68 18.93
CA LYS A 27 8.09 -13.50 20.13
C LYS A 27 8.19 -12.09 20.71
N CYS A 28 9.40 -11.51 20.77
CA CYS A 28 9.63 -10.23 21.46
C CYS A 28 10.13 -9.10 20.55
N GLY A 29 10.43 -9.38 19.29
CA GLY A 29 10.95 -8.41 18.32
C GLY A 29 12.40 -7.97 18.56
N ARG A 30 13.01 -8.33 19.70
CA ARG A 30 14.39 -7.93 20.02
C ARG A 30 15.41 -8.57 19.06
N PRO A 31 16.47 -7.84 18.70
CA PRO A 31 17.55 -8.38 17.89
C PRO A 31 18.28 -9.49 18.64
N VAL A 32 18.53 -10.60 17.95
CA VAL A 32 19.32 -11.74 18.43
C VAL A 32 20.46 -11.97 17.47
N VAL A 33 21.69 -11.94 17.99
CA VAL A 33 22.89 -12.24 17.21
C VAL A 33 23.01 -13.75 17.11
N LEU A 34 23.05 -14.27 15.88
CA LEU A 34 23.29 -15.69 15.64
C LEU A 34 24.79 -15.97 15.75
N PRO A 35 25.23 -16.96 16.55
CA PRO A 35 26.64 -17.32 16.63
C PRO A 35 27.13 -17.76 15.25
N PHE A 36 28.28 -17.25 14.85
CA PHE A 36 29.00 -17.71 13.67
C PHE A 36 29.89 -18.86 14.11
N GLU A 37 29.36 -20.07 14.09
CA GLU A 37 30.23 -21.24 14.04
C GLU A 37 30.74 -21.33 12.60
N GLU A 38 32.02 -21.03 12.40
CA GLU A 38 32.76 -21.50 11.23
C GLU A 38 32.62 -23.01 11.23
N THR A 39 31.59 -23.50 10.53
CA THR A 39 31.44 -24.92 10.29
C THR A 39 32.66 -25.27 9.45
N PRO A 40 33.63 -26.05 9.98
CA PRO A 40 34.77 -26.48 9.19
C PRO A 40 34.18 -27.12 7.94
N PRO A 41 34.64 -26.75 6.72
CA PRO A 41 34.06 -27.27 5.49
C PRO A 41 34.02 -28.77 5.63
N ALA A 42 32.81 -29.33 5.54
CA ALA A 42 32.58 -30.76 5.63
C ALA A 42 33.61 -31.42 4.73
N GLN A 43 34.61 -32.05 5.34
CA GLN A 43 35.57 -32.86 4.63
C GLN A 43 34.73 -33.88 3.89
N ALA A 44 34.75 -33.74 2.57
CA ALA A 44 34.07 -34.61 1.65
C ALA A 44 34.29 -36.05 2.12
N GLU A 45 33.18 -36.75 2.35
CA GLU A 45 33.15 -38.17 2.63
C GLU A 45 34.05 -38.88 1.62
N ALA A 46 35.24 -39.22 2.10
CA ALA A 46 36.11 -40.17 1.43
C ALA A 46 35.40 -41.51 1.48
N ALA A 47 35.08 -41.99 0.29
CA ALA A 47 34.73 -43.36 -0.07
C ALA A 47 35.03 -44.41 1.00
N GLY A 48 33.95 -45.07 1.43
CA GLY A 48 33.88 -46.52 1.65
C GLY A 48 34.80 -47.14 2.69
N ASN A 49 34.19 -47.60 3.80
CA ASN A 49 34.69 -48.80 4.47
C ASN A 49 33.51 -49.75 4.73
N PRO A 50 33.42 -50.91 4.05
CA PRO A 50 32.38 -51.90 4.25
C PRO A 50 32.86 -52.96 5.25
N PHE A 51 32.91 -52.63 6.53
CA PHE A 51 33.05 -53.60 7.63
C PHE A 51 32.23 -53.06 8.80
N ASP A 52 31.08 -53.65 9.10
CA ASP A 52 30.95 -54.85 9.95
C ASP A 52 31.16 -54.48 11.42
N PHE A 53 30.07 -54.47 12.20
CA PHE A 53 30.01 -55.06 13.54
C PHE A 53 28.56 -55.12 14.03
N SER A 54 28.10 -56.35 14.20
CA SER A 54 26.89 -56.77 14.88
C SER A 54 26.91 -56.42 16.38
N ASP A 55 25.69 -56.21 16.91
CA ASP A 55 25.25 -56.38 18.31
C ASP A 55 25.62 -55.32 19.37
N PRO A 56 24.90 -55.25 20.52
CA PRO A 56 23.49 -55.53 20.80
C PRO A 56 22.79 -54.35 21.53
N LEU A 57 21.45 -54.39 21.60
CA LEU A 57 20.64 -53.45 22.40
C LEU A 57 21.06 -53.44 23.88
N PRO A 58 21.29 -52.27 24.50
CA PRO A 58 21.21 -52.14 25.96
C PRO A 58 19.77 -51.86 26.40
N ALA A 59 19.39 -52.58 27.45
CA ALA A 59 18.09 -52.57 28.10
C ALA A 59 17.66 -51.20 28.63
N SER A 60 16.34 -50.97 28.62
CA SER A 60 15.65 -49.91 29.36
C SER A 60 16.07 -49.86 30.83
N PRO A 61 16.38 -48.67 31.39
CA PRO A 61 16.35 -48.47 32.82
C PRO A 61 14.91 -48.22 33.31
N THR A 62 14.49 -49.13 34.19
CA THR A 62 13.38 -49.02 35.14
C THR A 62 13.51 -47.80 36.07
N VAL A 63 12.36 -47.15 36.29
CA VAL A 63 11.83 -46.65 37.58
C VAL A 63 12.81 -45.99 38.57
N VAL A 64 12.60 -44.68 38.84
CA VAL A 64 12.60 -44.17 40.23
C VAL A 64 11.46 -43.15 40.37
N GLU A 65 10.46 -43.61 41.11
CA GLU A 65 9.47 -42.86 41.87
C GLU A 65 10.18 -42.16 43.04
N ASP A 66 10.05 -40.83 43.17
CA ASP A 66 9.70 -40.11 44.41
C ASP A 66 10.09 -38.61 44.41
N ALA A 67 9.23 -37.85 45.08
CA ALA A 67 9.15 -36.40 45.29
C ALA A 67 10.41 -35.79 45.97
N PRO A 68 10.63 -34.44 46.00
CA PRO A 68 9.70 -33.48 46.62
C PRO A 68 9.56 -32.11 45.93
N ALA A 69 8.54 -31.40 46.40
CA ALA A 69 8.18 -30.02 46.09
C ALA A 69 9.38 -29.05 46.00
N HIS A 70 9.62 -28.51 44.80
CA HIS A 70 10.47 -27.33 44.65
C HIS A 70 9.58 -26.09 44.51
N VAL A 71 9.65 -25.31 45.59
CA VAL A 71 9.14 -23.95 45.81
C VAL A 71 9.12 -23.13 44.51
N GLU A 72 7.93 -22.69 44.13
CA GLU A 72 7.67 -21.67 43.12
C GLU A 72 8.10 -20.31 43.68
N PRO A 73 9.19 -19.68 43.19
CA PRO A 73 9.52 -18.32 43.60
C PRO A 73 8.54 -17.41 42.86
N LEU A 74 7.61 -16.85 43.61
CA LEU A 74 6.71 -15.77 43.21
C LEU A 74 7.56 -14.55 42.83
N LEU A 75 8.09 -14.52 41.60
CA LEU A 75 8.74 -13.32 41.06
C LEU A 75 7.64 -12.31 40.78
N GLU A 76 7.53 -11.35 41.71
CA GLU A 76 6.78 -10.12 41.51
C GLU A 76 7.22 -9.45 40.20
N PRO A 77 6.30 -9.16 39.27
CA PRO A 77 6.61 -8.40 38.08
C PRO A 77 6.90 -6.96 38.49
N THR A 78 8.17 -6.65 38.72
CA THR A 78 8.64 -5.27 38.80
C THR A 78 8.39 -4.63 37.43
N LYS A 79 7.30 -3.86 37.39
CA LYS A 79 6.82 -3.04 36.28
C LYS A 79 7.85 -1.95 35.99
N SER A 80 8.95 -2.32 35.34
CA SER A 80 9.92 -1.38 34.81
C SER A 80 9.26 -0.61 33.67
N LYS A 81 9.02 0.69 33.92
CA LYS A 81 8.68 1.69 32.91
C LYS A 81 9.86 1.82 31.96
N GLU A 82 9.92 0.97 30.94
CA GLU A 82 10.83 1.18 29.83
C GLU A 82 10.32 2.41 29.04
N PRO A 83 11.13 3.47 28.86
CA PRO A 83 10.71 4.65 28.13
C PRO A 83 10.47 4.25 26.68
N ALA A 84 9.21 4.36 26.24
CA ALA A 84 8.79 4.09 24.88
C ALA A 84 9.65 4.92 23.91
N GLN A 85 10.66 4.29 23.33
CA GLN A 85 11.52 4.88 22.33
C GLN A 85 10.64 5.13 21.11
N ARG A 86 10.17 6.38 20.99
CA ARG A 86 9.40 6.88 19.85
C ARG A 86 10.31 6.80 18.63
N ILE A 87 10.18 5.73 17.85
CA ILE A 87 10.68 5.67 16.48
C ILE A 87 9.92 6.77 15.73
N GLY A 88 10.61 7.89 15.50
CA GLY A 88 10.05 9.10 14.92
C GLY A 88 9.68 8.89 13.47
N TYR A 89 8.40 8.59 13.22
CA TYR A 89 7.77 8.56 11.90
C TYR A 89 7.69 9.94 11.19
N GLY A 90 8.43 10.95 11.64
CA GLY A 90 8.32 12.32 11.14
C GLY A 90 8.98 12.58 9.79
N GLY A 91 9.99 11.78 9.40
CA GLY A 91 10.78 12.05 8.20
C GLY A 91 10.18 11.54 6.89
N SER A 92 9.37 10.48 6.92
CA SER A 92 8.90 9.81 5.70
C SER A 92 7.76 10.54 4.99
N ALA A 93 6.94 11.30 5.72
CA ALA A 93 5.82 12.05 5.14
C ALA A 93 6.30 13.21 4.24
N LEU A 94 7.37 13.92 4.64
CA LEU A 94 7.93 15.02 3.87
C LEU A 94 8.63 14.53 2.59
N ALA A 95 9.32 13.39 2.65
CA ALA A 95 9.95 12.78 1.49
C ALA A 95 8.93 12.31 0.45
N LEU A 96 7.81 11.72 0.90
CA LEU A 96 6.70 11.35 0.02
C LEU A 96 6.04 12.58 -0.61
N ALA A 97 5.77 13.63 0.18
CA ALA A 97 5.16 14.86 -0.35
C ALA A 97 6.03 15.52 -1.44
N ALA A 98 7.35 15.61 -1.23
CA ALA A 98 8.28 16.18 -2.21
C ALA A 98 8.33 15.38 -3.53
N SER A 99 8.14 14.06 -3.44
CA SER A 99 8.16 13.17 -4.61
C SER A 99 6.96 13.43 -5.54
N PHE A 100 5.78 13.69 -4.99
CA PHE A 100 4.58 13.97 -5.80
C PHE A 100 4.63 15.33 -6.49
N THR A 101 5.18 16.35 -5.82
CA THR A 101 5.25 17.70 -6.39
C THR A 101 6.20 17.76 -7.60
N GLY A 102 7.34 17.06 -7.53
CA GLY A 102 8.31 17.03 -8.62
C GLY A 102 7.76 16.42 -9.91
N THR A 103 7.09 15.27 -9.80
CA THR A 103 6.51 14.58 -10.98
C THR A 103 5.40 15.41 -11.61
N PHE A 104 4.55 16.05 -10.80
CA PHE A 104 3.45 16.87 -11.31
C PHE A 104 3.95 18.10 -12.09
N LEU A 105 4.95 18.80 -11.54
CA LEU A 105 5.52 19.97 -12.19
C LEU A 105 6.27 19.61 -13.48
N GLY A 106 6.97 18.47 -13.49
CA GLY A 106 7.63 17.94 -14.69
C GLY A 106 6.65 17.67 -15.83
N THR A 107 5.49 17.04 -15.53
CA THR A 107 4.47 16.75 -16.55
C THR A 107 3.81 18.01 -17.07
N LEU A 108 3.56 19.01 -16.21
CA LEU A 108 3.00 20.30 -16.61
C LEU A 108 3.93 21.06 -17.55
N LEU A 109 5.21 21.16 -17.20
CA LEU A 109 6.21 21.87 -18.01
C LEU A 109 6.48 21.13 -19.33
N GLY A 110 6.57 19.79 -19.31
CA GLY A 110 6.73 18.98 -20.51
C GLY A 110 5.53 19.09 -21.46
N GLY A 111 4.31 19.07 -20.92
CA GLY A 111 3.08 19.27 -21.68
C GLY A 111 3.00 20.65 -22.32
N LEU A 112 3.33 21.71 -21.55
CA LEU A 112 3.38 23.08 -22.06
C LEU A 112 4.42 23.23 -23.17
N GLY A 113 5.60 22.62 -23.01
CA GLY A 113 6.66 22.61 -24.03
C GLY A 113 6.20 21.95 -25.34
N GLY A 114 5.53 20.80 -25.26
CA GLY A 114 4.97 20.14 -26.44
C GLY A 114 3.92 20.98 -27.16
N LEU A 115 3.07 21.67 -26.39
CA LEU A 115 2.02 22.54 -26.93
C LEU A 115 2.60 23.77 -27.66
N LEU A 116 3.61 24.40 -27.05
CA LEU A 116 4.33 25.52 -27.68
C LEU A 116 5.08 25.08 -28.93
N MET A 117 5.72 23.91 -28.91
CA MET A 117 6.42 23.39 -30.08
C MET A 117 5.45 23.05 -31.22
N GLY A 118 4.30 22.46 -30.90
CA GLY A 118 3.22 22.21 -31.85
C GLY A 118 2.65 23.50 -32.45
N TRP A 119 2.44 24.52 -31.62
CA TRP A 119 2.02 25.85 -32.07
C TRP A 119 3.04 26.48 -33.04
N TYR A 120 4.33 26.37 -32.72
CA TYR A 120 5.40 26.92 -33.55
C TYR A 120 5.46 26.26 -34.93
N TRP A 121 5.31 24.92 -34.97
CA TRP A 121 5.22 24.16 -36.23
C TRP A 121 3.98 24.53 -37.03
N MET A 122 2.82 24.66 -36.39
CA MET A 122 1.58 25.04 -37.05
C MET A 122 1.66 26.45 -37.65
N LYS A 123 2.30 27.39 -36.94
CA LYS A 123 2.53 28.75 -37.44
C LYS A 123 3.43 28.75 -38.69
N ALA A 124 4.51 27.97 -38.67
CA ALA A 124 5.40 27.84 -39.83
C ALA A 124 4.68 27.23 -41.05
N ASP A 125 3.71 26.34 -40.82
CA ASP A 125 2.91 25.74 -41.89
C ASP A 125 1.84 26.71 -42.43
N LEU A 126 1.22 27.52 -41.57
CA LEU A 126 0.32 28.60 -41.98
C LEU A 126 1.04 29.63 -42.87
N GLU A 127 2.27 30.00 -42.51
CA GLU A 127 3.10 30.90 -43.33
C GLU A 127 3.50 30.27 -44.69
N ARG A 128 3.57 28.94 -44.79
CA ARG A 128 3.72 28.24 -46.08
C ARG A 128 2.43 28.23 -46.89
N MET A 129 1.26 28.12 -46.24
CA MET A 129 -0.04 28.04 -46.93
C MET A 129 -0.52 29.39 -47.46
N ASP A 130 -0.09 30.52 -46.87
CA ASP A 130 -0.43 31.86 -47.39
C ASP A 130 0.09 32.12 -48.82
N ASN A 131 1.11 31.37 -49.27
CA ASN A 131 1.57 31.41 -50.65
C ASN A 131 0.90 30.37 -51.57
N ALA A 132 0.06 29.49 -51.02
CA ALA A 132 -0.57 28.37 -51.72
C ALA A 132 -2.10 28.50 -51.77
N ILE A 133 -2.65 29.72 -51.68
CA ILE A 133 -4.09 30.02 -51.61
C ILE A 133 -4.80 29.60 -52.91
N GLY A 134 -5.14 28.32 -52.97
CA GLY A 134 -6.19 27.66 -53.72
C GLY A 134 -6.89 26.72 -52.73
N ALA A 135 -7.75 27.32 -51.91
CA ALA A 135 -8.15 26.89 -50.58
C ALA A 135 -8.97 25.58 -50.50
N ASN A 136 -8.60 24.72 -49.53
CA ASN A 136 -9.50 23.72 -48.98
C ASN A 136 -10.15 24.26 -47.70
N PRO A 137 -11.45 24.66 -47.71
CA PRO A 137 -12.13 25.27 -46.57
C PRO A 137 -12.22 24.34 -45.35
N LEU A 138 -11.99 23.04 -45.54
CA LEU A 138 -11.97 22.04 -44.48
C LEU A 138 -10.86 22.28 -43.45
N ALA A 139 -9.68 22.77 -43.87
CA ALA A 139 -8.55 22.97 -42.96
C ALA A 139 -8.86 24.00 -41.86
N VAL A 140 -9.63 25.03 -42.19
CA VAL A 140 -10.04 26.10 -41.25
C VAL A 140 -10.98 25.55 -40.15
N ILE A 141 -11.73 24.49 -40.44
CA ILE A 141 -12.68 23.87 -39.49
C ILE A 141 -12.02 22.79 -38.65
N PHE A 142 -11.10 22.00 -39.21
CA PHE A 142 -10.46 20.91 -38.48
C PHE A 142 -9.54 21.38 -37.34
N VAL A 143 -8.87 22.52 -37.51
CA VAL A 143 -7.97 23.08 -36.49
C VAL A 143 -8.71 23.42 -35.17
N PRO A 144 -9.78 24.24 -35.16
CA PRO A 144 -10.50 24.56 -33.92
C PRO A 144 -11.16 23.33 -33.29
N VAL A 145 -11.65 22.38 -34.09
CA VAL A 145 -12.24 21.12 -33.57
C VAL A 145 -11.17 20.26 -32.89
N ALA A 146 -9.98 20.14 -33.48
CA ALA A 146 -8.87 19.40 -32.89
C ALA A 146 -8.38 20.04 -31.59
N VAL A 147 -8.31 21.37 -31.53
CA VAL A 147 -7.97 22.13 -30.32
C VAL A 147 -9.04 21.92 -29.24
N LEU A 148 -10.33 22.03 -29.58
CA LEU A 148 -11.42 21.81 -28.65
C LEU A 148 -11.39 20.38 -28.06
N MET A 149 -11.17 19.37 -28.91
CA MET A 149 -11.03 17.99 -28.46
C MET A 149 -9.83 17.80 -27.52
N HIS A 150 -8.69 18.43 -27.80
CA HIS A 150 -7.52 18.37 -26.91
C HIS A 150 -7.81 19.01 -25.55
N VAL A 151 -8.47 20.18 -25.52
CA VAL A 151 -8.85 20.85 -24.28
C VAL A 151 -9.79 19.96 -23.45
N LEU A 152 -10.77 19.32 -24.09
CA LEU A 152 -11.68 18.38 -23.42
C LEU A 152 -10.94 17.17 -22.84
N ILE A 153 -10.02 16.58 -23.59
CA ILE A 153 -9.21 15.45 -23.10
C ILE A 153 -8.39 15.88 -21.87
N ILE A 154 -7.75 17.05 -21.91
CA ILE A 154 -6.98 17.57 -20.76
C ILE A 154 -7.88 17.76 -19.53
N LEU A 155 -9.08 18.33 -19.70
CA LEU A 155 -10.06 18.50 -18.63
C LEU A 155 -10.50 17.17 -18.00
N VAL A 156 -10.75 16.15 -18.83
CA VAL A 156 -11.09 14.80 -18.37
C VAL A 156 -9.93 14.16 -17.61
N LEU A 157 -8.69 14.33 -18.10
CA LEU A 157 -7.52 13.81 -17.39
C LEU A 157 -7.28 14.52 -16.05
N MET A 158 -7.49 15.83 -15.97
CA MET A 158 -7.38 16.57 -14.71
C MET A 158 -8.43 16.15 -13.68
N THR A 159 -9.68 15.94 -14.12
CA THR A 159 -10.74 15.45 -13.22
C THR A 159 -10.47 14.03 -12.74
N LEU A 160 -10.04 13.12 -13.62
CA LEU A 160 -9.63 11.75 -13.23
C LEU A 160 -8.45 11.75 -12.26
N ALA A 161 -7.42 12.58 -12.50
CA ALA A 161 -6.29 12.72 -11.59
C ALA A 161 -6.73 13.25 -10.22
N GLY A 162 -7.64 14.21 -10.18
CA GLY A 162 -8.22 14.74 -8.93
C GLY A 162 -8.99 13.66 -8.16
N VAL A 163 -9.79 12.85 -8.84
CA VAL A 163 -10.53 11.74 -8.21
C VAL A 163 -9.58 10.68 -7.67
N LEU A 164 -8.55 10.30 -8.43
CA LEU A 164 -7.53 9.33 -7.99
C LEU A 164 -6.72 9.84 -6.80
N ALA A 165 -6.33 11.12 -6.81
CA ALA A 165 -5.62 11.74 -5.70
C ALA A 165 -6.51 11.83 -4.45
N GLY A 166 -7.76 12.25 -4.61
CA GLY A 166 -8.72 12.37 -3.51
C GLY A 166 -9.08 11.02 -2.89
N THR A 167 -9.32 10.00 -3.71
CA THR A 167 -9.60 8.64 -3.23
C THR A 167 -8.37 8.00 -2.58
N GLY A 168 -7.18 8.18 -3.15
CA GLY A 168 -5.93 7.70 -2.56
C GLY A 168 -5.64 8.33 -1.19
N LEU A 169 -5.77 9.65 -1.08
CA LEU A 169 -5.62 10.37 0.19
C LEU A 169 -6.72 10.03 1.19
N GLY A 170 -7.96 9.83 0.73
CA GLY A 170 -9.08 9.40 1.56
C GLY A 170 -8.88 8.00 2.14
N LEU A 171 -8.35 7.07 1.35
CA LEU A 171 -8.04 5.72 1.83
C LEU A 171 -6.86 5.70 2.79
N LEU A 172 -5.80 6.46 2.50
CA LEU A 172 -4.66 6.61 3.40
C LEU A 172 -5.07 7.28 4.72
N GLY A 173 -5.86 8.35 4.65
CA GLY A 173 -6.40 9.04 5.83
C GLY A 173 -7.34 8.16 6.64
N GLY A 174 -8.21 7.40 5.97
CA GLY A 174 -9.09 6.40 6.58
C GLY A 174 -8.30 5.32 7.29
N LEU A 175 -7.31 4.71 6.63
CA LEU A 175 -6.41 3.72 7.23
C LEU A 175 -5.66 4.29 8.44
N TRP A 176 -5.17 5.53 8.35
CA TRP A 176 -4.42 6.17 9.43
C TRP A 176 -5.31 6.51 10.64
N ALA A 177 -6.53 6.98 10.42
CA ALA A 177 -7.50 7.25 11.47
C ALA A 177 -8.06 5.97 12.12
N PHE A 178 -8.21 4.89 11.34
CA PHE A 178 -8.75 3.61 11.82
C PHE A 178 -7.71 2.76 12.56
N TYR A 179 -6.42 2.90 12.22
CA TYR A 179 -5.32 2.17 12.85
C TYR A 179 -5.26 2.32 14.40
N PRO A 180 -5.33 3.53 15.00
CA PRO A 180 -5.30 3.68 16.45
C PRO A 180 -6.58 3.18 17.13
N ILE A 181 -7.75 3.26 16.47
CA ILE A 181 -9.03 2.76 16.99
C ILE A 181 -8.95 1.24 17.14
N ARG A 182 -8.51 0.54 16.09
CA ARG A 182 -8.36 -0.93 16.13
C ARG A 182 -7.42 -1.40 17.24
N ARG A 183 -6.39 -0.62 17.53
CA ARG A 183 -5.41 -0.92 18.60
C ARG A 183 -5.98 -0.73 20.01
N ARG A 184 -6.93 0.19 20.21
CA ARG A 184 -7.56 0.43 21.53
C ARG A 184 -8.67 -0.55 21.86
N TYR A 185 -9.47 -0.96 20.88
CA TYR A 185 -10.66 -1.75 21.15
C TYR A 185 -10.43 -3.26 21.13
N GLY A 186 -9.21 -3.73 20.87
CA GLY A 186 -8.89 -5.17 20.95
C GLY A 186 -9.80 -6.05 20.08
N VAL A 187 -10.36 -5.50 19.01
CA VAL A 187 -11.29 -6.21 18.12
C VAL A 187 -10.49 -7.23 17.33
N SER A 188 -10.39 -8.44 17.89
CA SER A 188 -9.94 -9.64 17.21
C SER A 188 -10.87 -9.88 16.01
N ALA A 189 -10.28 -10.04 14.83
CA ALA A 189 -10.98 -10.11 13.54
C ALA A 189 -11.97 -11.30 13.41
N ASP A 190 -12.05 -12.16 14.42
CA ASP A 190 -12.79 -13.42 14.36
C ASP A 190 -14.30 -13.27 14.61
N GLN A 191 -14.79 -12.18 15.21
CA GLN A 191 -16.19 -12.10 15.65
C GLN A 191 -17.19 -11.59 14.60
N SER A 192 -16.76 -10.86 13.57
CA SER A 192 -17.70 -10.23 12.64
C SER A 192 -18.15 -11.14 11.49
N GLY A 193 -17.51 -12.30 11.28
CA GLY A 193 -17.79 -13.23 10.15
C GLY A 193 -17.54 -12.65 8.74
N LEU A 194 -17.49 -11.32 8.61
CA LEU A 194 -17.21 -10.59 7.40
C LEU A 194 -15.70 -10.50 7.19
N PRO A 195 -15.19 -10.94 6.03
CA PRO A 195 -13.77 -10.88 5.78
C PRO A 195 -13.32 -9.42 5.68
N SER A 196 -12.18 -9.11 6.30
CA SER A 196 -11.67 -7.73 6.43
C SER A 196 -11.54 -6.96 5.11
N TRP A 197 -11.34 -7.65 4.00
CA TRP A 197 -11.30 -7.04 2.66
C TRP A 197 -12.67 -6.52 2.21
N LEU A 198 -13.78 -7.14 2.64
CA LEU A 198 -15.13 -6.77 2.23
C LEU A 198 -15.59 -5.47 2.93
N VAL A 199 -15.18 -5.28 4.18
CA VAL A 199 -15.40 -4.00 4.90
C VAL A 199 -14.63 -2.87 4.23
N LEU A 200 -13.36 -3.09 3.88
CA LEU A 200 -12.56 -2.12 3.13
C LEU A 200 -13.17 -1.84 1.74
N PHE A 201 -13.63 -2.87 1.05
CA PHE A 201 -14.27 -2.74 -0.25
C PHE A 201 -15.55 -1.90 -0.18
N LEU A 202 -16.42 -2.12 0.82
CA LEU A 202 -17.62 -1.32 1.02
C LEU A 202 -17.29 0.15 1.31
N ILE A 203 -16.27 0.43 2.12
CA ILE A 203 -15.83 1.81 2.41
C ILE A 203 -15.32 2.48 1.14
N VAL A 204 -14.51 1.80 0.33
CA VAL A 204 -14.01 2.31 -0.96
C VAL A 204 -15.18 2.57 -1.91
N LEU A 205 -16.11 1.63 -2.02
CA LEU A 205 -17.26 1.73 -2.90
C LEU A 205 -18.17 2.90 -2.49
N LEU A 206 -18.42 3.09 -1.19
CA LEU A 206 -19.20 4.22 -0.69
C LEU A 206 -18.48 5.56 -0.88
N ALA A 207 -17.14 5.59 -0.77
CA ALA A 207 -16.36 6.81 -0.99
C ALA A 207 -16.27 7.21 -2.47
N VAL A 208 -16.17 6.23 -3.38
CA VAL A 208 -16.06 6.46 -4.83
C VAL A 208 -17.42 6.79 -5.45
N PHE A 209 -18.45 6.01 -5.11
CA PHE A 209 -19.77 6.13 -5.74
C PHE A 209 -20.75 6.98 -4.93
N GLY A 210 -20.50 7.21 -3.63
CA GLY A 210 -21.38 7.99 -2.76
C GLY A 210 -21.67 9.41 -3.25
N PRO A 211 -20.66 10.21 -3.66
CA PRO A 211 -20.90 11.55 -4.19
C PRO A 211 -21.73 11.55 -5.47
N GLY A 212 -21.45 10.61 -6.39
CA GLY A 212 -22.21 10.45 -7.63
C GLY A 212 -23.64 9.99 -7.41
N LEU A 213 -23.86 9.07 -6.47
CA LEU A 213 -25.19 8.62 -6.06
C LEU A 213 -25.98 9.75 -5.38
N LEU A 214 -25.35 10.55 -4.52
CA LEU A 214 -26.00 11.70 -3.89
C LEU A 214 -26.40 12.78 -4.90
N LEU A 215 -25.52 13.09 -5.86
CA LEU A 215 -25.84 14.04 -6.94
C LEU A 215 -26.93 13.50 -7.87
N GLY A 216 -26.83 12.24 -8.28
CA GLY A 216 -27.86 11.59 -9.10
C GLY A 216 -29.22 11.55 -8.40
N PHE A 217 -29.22 11.25 -7.09
CA PHE A 217 -30.43 11.27 -6.28
C PHE A 217 -30.98 12.69 -6.13
N ALA A 218 -30.13 13.71 -5.94
CA ALA A 218 -30.56 15.11 -5.89
C ALA A 218 -31.20 15.57 -7.21
N VAL A 219 -30.64 15.20 -8.36
CA VAL A 219 -31.22 15.49 -9.69
C VAL A 219 -32.55 14.76 -9.86
N LEU A 220 -32.63 13.49 -9.47
CA LEU A 220 -33.86 12.70 -9.55
C LEU A 220 -34.98 13.31 -8.67
N VAL A 221 -34.64 13.72 -7.45
CA VAL A 221 -35.54 14.43 -6.54
C VAL A 221 -35.98 15.77 -7.15
N GLN A 222 -35.05 16.52 -7.73
CA GLN A 222 -35.37 17.79 -8.38
C GLN A 222 -36.31 17.61 -9.58
N GLN A 223 -36.16 16.55 -10.38
CA GLN A 223 -37.07 16.25 -11.50
C GLN A 223 -38.43 15.69 -11.08
N THR A 224 -38.51 15.02 -9.93
CA THR A 224 -39.78 14.46 -9.43
C THR A 224 -40.60 15.47 -8.63
N PHE A 225 -39.95 16.47 -8.02
CA PHE A 225 -40.62 17.43 -7.12
C PHE A 225 -40.71 18.86 -7.66
N LEU A 226 -40.11 19.19 -8.82
CA LEU A 226 -40.44 20.43 -9.52
C LEU A 226 -41.65 20.18 -10.42
N PRO A 227 -42.85 20.67 -10.07
CA PRO A 227 -44.01 20.56 -10.94
C PRO A 227 -43.73 21.33 -12.23
N ILE A 228 -44.02 20.70 -13.36
CA ILE A 228 -44.01 21.29 -14.69
C ILE A 228 -45.26 22.19 -14.79
N ASP A 229 -45.27 23.33 -14.10
CA ASP A 229 -46.43 24.22 -14.04
C ASP A 229 -46.42 25.34 -15.10
N GLU A 230 -45.45 25.39 -16.02
CA GLU A 230 -45.35 26.49 -17.01
C GLU A 230 -45.66 26.12 -18.48
N ALA A 231 -46.13 24.91 -18.80
CA ALA A 231 -46.46 24.55 -20.19
C ALA A 231 -47.89 24.91 -20.63
N ALA A 232 -48.71 25.52 -19.78
CA ALA A 232 -50.11 25.85 -20.08
C ALA A 232 -50.37 27.35 -19.94
N GLY A 233 -49.84 28.18 -20.84
CA GLY A 233 -50.12 29.61 -20.68
C GLY A 233 -49.78 30.62 -21.77
N VAL A 234 -49.45 30.26 -23.02
CA VAL A 234 -49.45 31.27 -24.12
C VAL A 234 -49.79 30.62 -25.46
N TRP A 235 -51.08 30.43 -25.72
CA TRP A 235 -51.63 30.46 -27.07
C TRP A 235 -52.82 31.44 -27.04
N LEU A 236 -52.53 32.69 -27.36
CA LEU A 236 -53.55 33.68 -27.74
C LEU A 236 -53.26 34.06 -29.21
N PRO A 237 -54.21 33.81 -30.14
CA PRO A 237 -54.18 34.38 -31.48
C PRO A 237 -54.54 35.87 -31.50
#